data_AF-A0A6N2R836-F1
#
_entry.id   AF-A0A6N2R836-F1
#
_cell.length_a   1.000
_cell.length_b   1.000
_cell.length_c   1.000
_cell.angle_alpha   90.00
_cell.angle_beta   90.00
_cell.angle_gamma   90.00
#
_symmetry.space_group_name_H-M   'P 1'
#
loop_
_entity.id
_entity.type
_entity.pdbx_description
1 polymer ?
#
loop_
_entity_poly.entity_id
_entity_poly.type
_entity_poly.pdbx_seq_one_letter_code
_entity_poly.pdbx_strand_id
1 'polypeptide(L)' 'MNNAVRNIIMIIVFVVCLALIIIGQRNISVSGLVMELVGLVGLLTLLFVYNHRYK' A
#
# COMPACT_ATOMS: atom_id res chain seq x y z
N MET A 1 -17.08 -11.65 5.37
CA MET A 1 -17.00 -10.37 4.62
C MET A 1 -17.20 -10.66 3.15
N ASN A 2 -18.04 -9.88 2.45
CA ASN A 2 -18.31 -10.11 1.03
C ASN A 2 -17.02 -9.95 0.19
N ASN A 3 -16.81 -10.80 -0.82
CA ASN A 3 -15.62 -10.76 -1.68
C ASN A 3 -15.46 -9.41 -2.38
N ALA A 4 -16.57 -8.81 -2.83
CA ALA A 4 -16.58 -7.48 -3.43
C ALA A 4 -16.09 -6.39 -2.47
N VAL A 5 -16.59 -6.40 -1.22
CA VAL A 5 -16.19 -5.44 -0.18
C VAL A 5 -14.70 -5.57 0.14
N ARG A 6 -14.17 -6.80 0.22
CA ARG A 6 -12.74 -7.04 0.43
C ARG A 6 -11.88 -6.48 -0.71
N ASN A 7 -12.29 -6.69 -1.97
CA ASN A 7 -11.56 -6.15 -3.12
C ASN A 7 -11.57 -4.61 -3.14
N ILE A 8 -12.71 -3.99 -2.81
CA ILE A 8 -12.79 -2.53 -2.71
C ILE A 8 -11.81 -2.00 -1.66
N ILE A 9 -11.77 -2.62 -0.48
CA ILE A 9 -10.82 -2.24 0.59
C ILE A 9 -9.37 -2.38 0.09
N MET A 10 -9.03 -3.48 -0.60
CA MET A 10 -7.68 -3.69 -1.13
C MET A 10 -7.27 -2.61 -2.14
N ILE A 11 -8.18 -2.20 -3.02
CA ILE A 11 -7.93 -1.12 -3.99
C ILE A 11 -7.71 0.22 -3.28
N ILE A 12 -8.53 0.55 -2.28
CA ILE A 12 -8.38 1.79 -1.51
C ILE A 12 -7.00 1.82 -0.81
N VAL A 13 -6.64 0.73 -0.13
CA VAL A 13 -5.34 0.63 0.55
C VAL A 13 -4.19 0.74 -0.44
N PHE A 14 -4.28 0.12 -1.61
CA PHE A 14 -3.28 0.24 -2.68
C PHE A 14 -3.06 1.71 -3.11
N VAL A 15 -4.15 2.44 -3.35
CA VAL A 15 -4.08 3.85 -3.75
C VAL A 15 -3.46 4.72 -2.64
N VAL A 16 -3.82 4.48 -1.38
CA VAL A 16 -3.25 5.19 -0.22
C VAL A 16 -1.74 4.92 -0.11
N CYS A 17 -1.31 3.67 -0.24
CA CYS A 17 0.12 3.33 -0.21
C CYS A 17 0.90 4.01 -1.34
N LEU A 18 0.35 4.06 -2.56
CA LEU A 18 0.97 4.80 -3.66
C LEU A 18 1.04 6.30 -3.39
N ALA A 19 -0.01 6.89 -2.82
CA ALA A 19 -0.01 8.30 -2.46
C ALA A 19 1.09 8.64 -1.44
N LEU A 20 1.29 7.79 -0.42
CA LEU A 20 2.37 7.95 0.56
C LEU A 20 3.76 7.95 -0.10
N ILE A 21 3.99 7.05 -1.05
CA ILE A 21 5.26 6.99 -1.79
C ILE A 21 5.46 8.26 -2.64
N ILE A 22 4.44 8.70 -3.37
CA ILE A 22 4.51 9.90 -4.22
C ILE A 22 4.76 11.16 -3.38
N ILE A 23 4.12 11.27 -2.22
CA ILE A 23 4.32 12.40 -1.30
C ILE A 23 5.71 12.35 -0.65
N GLY A 24 6.15 11.16 -0.22
CA GLY A 24 7.48 10.95 0.34
C GLY A 24 8.59 11.34 -0.63
N GLN A 25 8.44 10.97 -1.91
CA GLN A 25 9.38 11.31 -2.98
C GLN A 25 9.48 12.83 -3.23
N ARG A 26 8.37 13.56 -3.09
CA ARG A 26 8.37 15.04 -3.20
C ARG A 26 9.05 15.72 -2.02
N ASN A 27 9.13 15.07 -0.87
CA ASN A 27 9.67 15.62 0.37
C ASN A 27 11.02 14.96 0.73
N ILE A 28 12.10 15.35 0.03
CA ILE A 28 13.45 14.81 0.24
C ILE A 28 13.96 15.13 1.66
N SER A 29 13.65 14.24 2.58
CA SER A 29 13.94 14.32 4.01
C SER A 29 13.86 12.91 4.61
N VAL A 30 14.40 12.72 5.81
CA VAL A 30 14.27 11.45 6.54
C VAL A 30 12.78 11.10 6.75
N SER A 31 11.92 12.10 6.95
CA SER A 31 10.48 11.90 7.07
C SER A 31 9.85 11.41 5.76
N GLY A 32 10.26 11.95 4.61
CA GLY A 32 9.82 11.47 3.29
C GLY A 32 10.26 10.04 3.03
N LEU A 33 11.50 9.69 3.39
CA LEU A 33 12.02 8.32 3.28
C LEU A 33 11.19 7.32 4.12
N VAL A 34 10.85 7.69 5.36
CA VAL A 34 9.99 6.84 6.21
C VAL A 34 8.59 6.69 5.60
N MET A 35 8.01 7.74 5.03
CA MET A 35 6.72 7.65 4.32
C MET A 35 6.77 6.67 3.14
N GLU A 36 7.85 6.69 2.36
CA GLU A 36 8.05 5.74 1.27
C GLU A 36 8.16 4.30 1.77
N LEU A 37 8.95 4.07 2.83
CA LEU A 37 9.10 2.74 3.43
C LEU A 37 7.76 2.20 3.96
N VAL A 38 6.96 3.04 4.61
CA VAL A 38 5.62 2.68 5.08
C VAL A 38 4.71 2.31 3.90
N GLY A 39 4.71 3.12 2.83
CA GLY A 39 3.96 2.82 1.60
C GLY A 39 4.39 1.49 0.97
N LEU A 40 5.70 1.24 0.89
CA LEU A 40 6.28 0.00 0.36
C LEU A 40 5.89 -1.23 1.18
N VAL A 41 6.01 -1.18 2.51
CA VAL A 41 5.58 -2.28 3.39
C VAL A 41 4.08 -2.56 3.21
N GLY A 42 3.27 -1.51 3.06
CA GLY A 42 1.85 -1.65 2.75
C GLY A 42 1.59 -2.39 1.43
N LEU A 43 2.29 -2.02 0.36
CA LEU A 43 2.19 -2.69 -0.95
C LEU A 43 2.62 -4.16 -0.90
N LEU A 44 3.75 -4.46 -0.22
CA LEU A 44 4.24 -5.83 -0.06
C LEU A 44 3.26 -6.69 0.74
N THR A 45 2.66 -6.13 1.79
CA THR A 45 1.63 -6.82 2.58
C THR A 45 0.40 -7.12 1.72
N LEU A 46 -0.02 -6.16 0.89
CA LEU A 46 -1.15 -6.34 -0.01
C LEU A 46 -0.88 -7.44 -1.04
N LEU A 47 0.33 -7.47 -1.61
CA LEU A 47 0.77 -8.50 -2.54
C LEU A 47 0.84 -9.87 -1.86
N PHE A 48 1.34 -9.94 -0.63
CA PHE A 48 1.37 -11.17 0.16
C PHE A 48 -0.04 -11.73 0.41
N VAL A 49 -0.96 -10.87 0.87
CA VAL A 49 -2.36 -11.25 1.13
C VAL A 49 -3.09 -11.64 -0.15
N TYR A 50 -2.78 -11.00 -1.27
CA TYR A 50 -3.27 -11.41 -2.58
C TYR A 50 -2.73 -12.80 -2.93
N ASN A 51 -1.42 -13.00 -2.92
CA ASN A 51 -0.76 -14.24 -3.32
C ASN A 51 -1.22 -15.46 -2.50
N HIS A 52 -1.39 -15.32 -1.19
CA HIS A 52 -1.91 -16.39 -0.33
C HIS A 52 -3.37 -16.77 -0.65
N ARG A 53 -4.11 -15.92 -1.35
CA ARG A 53 -5.54 -16.13 -1.65
C ARG A 53 -5.78 -16.80 -2.99
N TYR A 54 -4.79 -16.77 -3.88
CA TYR A 54 -4.85 -17.32 -5.24
C TYR A 54 -3.88 -18.50 -5.46
N LYS A 55 -3.03 -18.80 -4.47
CA LYS A 55 -2.34 -20.10 -4.33
C LYS A 55 -3.22 -21.06 -3.56
#